data_AF-Q207W2-F1
#
_entry.id   AF-Q207W2-F1
#
_cell.length_a   1.000
_cell.length_b   1.000
_cell.length_c   1.000
_cell.angle_alpha   90.00
_cell.angle_beta   90.00
_cell.angle_gamma   90.00
#
_symmetry.space_group_name_H-M   'P 1'
#
loop_
_entity.id
_entity.type
_entity.pdbx_description
1 polymer ?
#
loop_
_entity_poly.entity_id
_entity_poly.type
_entity_poly.pdbx_seq_one_letter_code
_entity_poly.pdbx_strand_id
1 'polypeptide(L)'
;GVKFAVWAPEAKQVELVLFQKDGKTEEKRLPLLKDERGIFVGDTIKEASTGTLYKYVIDGKGPFPDPASRFQPDGVHGCSQVLDHSSFKWSDNEWKGLPKLEQAVVYELHVGTFTKEGTFKAVIPKLEYLRNELGVTMI
;
A
#
# COMPACT_ATOMS: atom_id res chain seq x y z
N GLY A 1 9.54 -2.83 14.46
CA GLY A 1 10.16 -1.55 14.09
C GLY A 1 10.15 -1.38 12.59
N VAL A 2 10.08 -0.14 12.11
CA VAL A 2 9.87 0.20 10.69
C VAL A 2 10.87 1.28 10.29
N LYS A 3 11.36 1.21 9.04
CA LYS A 3 12.19 2.25 8.44
C LYS A 3 11.38 3.03 7.42
N PHE A 4 11.45 4.36 7.47
CA PHE A 4 10.71 5.26 6.59
C PHE A 4 11.69 5.93 5.62
N ALA A 5 11.25 6.10 4.38
CA ALA A 5 12.02 6.75 3.35
C ALA A 5 11.09 7.42 2.33
N VAL A 6 11.49 8.59 1.85
CA VAL A 6 10.80 9.30 0.76
C VAL A 6 11.81 10.02 -0.11
N TRP A 7 11.64 9.93 -1.42
CA TRP A 7 12.48 10.66 -2.36
C TRP A 7 11.94 12.08 -2.55
N ALA A 8 12.76 13.08 -2.24
CA ALA A 8 12.40 14.49 -2.31
C ALA A 8 13.65 15.35 -2.61
N PRO A 9 14.27 15.21 -3.79
CA PRO A 9 15.60 15.74 -4.06
C PRO A 9 15.70 17.26 -3.99
N GLU A 10 14.61 18.00 -4.18
CA GLU A 10 14.57 19.47 -4.10
C GLU A 10 14.25 19.98 -2.69
N ALA A 11 13.80 19.11 -1.78
CA ALA A 11 13.47 19.49 -0.42
C ALA A 11 14.75 19.78 0.38
N LYS A 12 14.65 20.75 1.30
CA LYS A 12 15.70 21.07 2.28
C LYS A 12 15.52 20.26 3.55
N GLN A 13 14.28 20.06 3.97
CA GLN A 13 13.92 19.32 5.18
C GLN A 13 12.69 18.46 4.94
N VAL A 14 12.74 17.23 5.45
CA VAL A 14 11.57 16.36 5.55
C VAL A 14 11.45 15.85 6.97
N GLU A 15 10.24 15.88 7.51
CA GLU A 15 9.90 15.27 8.78
C GLU A 15 8.87 14.16 8.56
N LEU A 16 9.08 13.02 9.20
CA LEU A 16 8.06 11.99 9.38
C LEU A 16 7.15 12.40 10.54
N VAL A 17 5.84 12.37 10.31
CA VAL A 17 4.83 12.59 11.34
C VAL A 17 4.12 11.27 11.59
N LEU A 18 4.18 10.78 12.83
CA LEU A 18 3.39 9.64 13.30
C LEU A 18 2.10 10.15 13.93
N PHE A 19 1.00 9.47 13.69
CA PHE A 19 -0.33 9.80 14.21
C PHE A 19 -0.83 8.72 15.15
N GLN A 20 -1.65 9.14 16.11
CA GLN A 20 -2.47 8.23 16.90
C GLN A 20 -3.47 7.49 16.00
N LYS A 21 -4.14 6.47 16.57
CA LYS A 21 -5.10 5.63 15.85
C LYS A 21 -6.28 6.38 15.23
N ASP A 22 -6.56 7.60 15.69
CA ASP A 22 -7.60 8.46 15.11
C ASP A 22 -7.20 9.08 13.75
N GLY A 23 -5.93 8.95 13.34
CA GLY A 23 -5.38 9.50 12.10
C GLY A 23 -5.37 11.03 12.02
N LYS A 24 -5.62 11.72 13.14
CA LYS A 24 -5.78 13.18 13.22
C LYS A 24 -4.85 13.82 14.24
N THR A 25 -4.61 13.13 15.36
CA THR A 25 -3.75 13.64 16.42
C THR A 25 -2.31 13.21 16.16
N GLU A 26 -1.43 14.18 15.97
CA GLU A 26 0.00 13.91 15.85
C GLU A 26 0.55 13.37 17.17
N GLU A 27 1.25 12.25 17.09
CA GLU A 27 1.92 11.63 18.23
C GLU A 27 3.38 12.06 18.32
N LYS A 28 4.06 12.12 17.17
CA LYS A 28 5.49 12.36 17.12
C LYS A 28 5.92 12.91 15.76
N ARG A 29 6.88 13.83 15.76
CA ARG A 29 7.61 14.26 14.57
C ARG A 29 9.08 13.86 14.66
N LEU A 30 9.63 13.40 13.54
CA LEU A 30 10.99 12.90 13.45
C LEU A 30 11.66 13.47 12.19
N PRO A 31 12.79 14.17 12.30
CA PRO A 31 13.51 14.62 11.12
C PRO A 31 14.06 13.42 10.35
N LEU A 32 14.00 13.47 9.03
CA LEU A 32 14.64 12.52 8.14
C LEU A 32 15.93 13.14 7.58
N LEU A 33 16.93 12.30 7.34
CA LEU A 33 18.22 12.73 6.79
C LEU A 33 18.28 12.45 5.31
N LYS A 34 18.69 13.45 4.54
CA LYS A 34 18.85 13.34 3.08
C LYS A 34 20.15 12.60 2.75
N ASP A 35 20.05 11.54 1.96
CA ASP A 35 21.19 10.86 1.37
C ASP A 35 21.67 11.54 0.07
N GLU A 36 22.79 11.08 -0.48
CA GLU A 36 23.39 11.62 -1.70
C GLU A 36 22.49 11.53 -2.94
N ARG A 37 21.45 10.68 -2.91
CA ARG A 37 20.49 10.48 -4.02
C ARG A 37 19.22 11.32 -3.84
N GLY A 38 19.17 12.14 -2.79
CA GLY A 38 18.01 12.96 -2.46
C GLY A 38 16.87 12.17 -1.79
N ILE A 39 17.16 10.98 -1.26
CA ILE A 39 16.21 10.21 -0.46
C ILE A 39 16.35 10.64 0.99
N PHE A 40 15.25 11.07 1.59
CA PHE A 40 15.16 11.34 3.02
C PHE A 40 14.85 10.05 3.75
N VAL A 41 15.73 9.65 4.67
CA VAL A 41 15.68 8.35 5.37
C VAL A 41 15.78 8.57 6.87
N GLY A 42 14.96 7.83 7.63
CA GLY A 42 15.01 7.80 9.09
C GLY A 42 15.70 6.54 9.62
N ASP A 43 16.07 6.57 10.90
CA ASP A 43 16.43 5.37 11.64
C ASP A 43 15.24 4.41 11.76
N THR A 44 15.52 3.16 12.11
CA THR A 44 14.46 2.18 12.40
C THR A 44 13.72 2.58 13.67
N ILE A 45 12.44 2.93 13.52
CA ILE A 45 11.54 3.31 14.61
C ILE A 45 11.01 2.02 15.25
N LYS A 46 11.41 1.75 16.50
CA LYS A 46 11.11 0.47 17.17
C LYS A 46 9.62 0.33 17.47
N GLU A 47 8.99 1.42 17.90
CA GLU A 47 7.58 1.54 18.26
C GLU A 47 6.62 1.43 17.07
N ALA A 48 7.10 1.69 15.84
CA ALA A 48 6.30 1.55 14.64
C ALA A 48 6.09 0.07 14.26
N SER A 49 4.86 -0.26 13.85
CA SER A 49 4.42 -1.60 13.44
C SER A 49 3.22 -1.51 12.49
N THR A 50 2.70 -2.66 12.02
CA THR A 50 1.48 -2.70 11.20
C THR A 50 0.36 -1.91 11.85
N GLY A 51 -0.29 -1.03 11.09
CA GLY A 51 -1.33 -0.14 11.59
C GLY A 51 -0.83 1.24 12.00
N THR A 52 0.47 1.46 12.18
CA THR A 52 1.04 2.80 12.43
C THR A 52 0.65 3.75 11.30
N LEU A 53 0.03 4.87 11.66
CA LEU A 53 -0.41 5.91 10.74
C LEU A 53 0.66 7.00 10.63
N TYR A 54 0.95 7.45 9.41
CA TYR A 54 2.00 8.42 9.16
C TYR A 54 1.77 9.28 7.93
N LYS A 55 2.48 10.42 7.90
CA LYS A 55 2.60 11.35 6.78
C LYS A 55 3.99 12.02 6.78
N TYR A 56 4.30 12.77 5.73
CA TYR A 56 5.52 13.57 5.63
C TYR A 56 5.22 15.07 5.61
N VAL A 57 6.00 15.87 6.35
CA VAL A 57 6.07 17.32 6.21
C VAL A 57 7.30 17.65 5.38
N ILE A 58 7.15 18.46 4.33
CA ILE A 58 8.21 18.79 3.39
C ILE A 58 8.39 20.30 3.40
N ASP A 59 9.57 20.78 3.80
CA ASP A 59 9.89 22.22 3.93
C ASP A 59 8.81 23.01 4.70
N GLY A 60 8.30 22.42 5.79
CA GLY A 60 7.25 23.00 6.63
C GLY A 60 5.83 22.94 6.05
N LYS A 61 5.63 22.33 4.88
CA LYS A 61 4.32 22.16 4.24
C LYS A 61 3.77 20.76 4.44
N GLY A 62 2.44 20.64 4.42
CA GLY A 62 1.71 19.39 4.57
C GLY A 62 0.92 19.34 5.89
N PRO A 63 0.80 18.17 6.54
CA PRO A 63 1.45 16.90 6.22
C PRO A 63 0.82 16.17 5.00
N PHE A 64 1.65 15.55 4.16
CA PHE A 64 1.28 14.83 2.93
C PHE A 64 1.31 13.30 3.10
N PRO A 65 0.40 12.55 2.45
CA PRO A 65 0.48 11.09 2.41
C PRO A 65 1.76 10.62 1.72
N ASP A 66 2.17 9.39 2.01
CA ASP A 66 3.31 8.76 1.36
C ASP A 66 3.00 8.49 -0.13
N PRO A 67 3.78 9.04 -1.09
CA PRO A 67 3.60 8.74 -2.51
C PRO A 67 3.82 7.26 -2.85
N ALA A 68 4.56 6.53 -2.03
CA ALA A 68 4.78 5.09 -2.12
C ALA A 68 3.99 4.30 -1.06
N SER A 69 2.90 4.86 -0.53
CA SER A 69 2.04 4.23 0.48
C SER A 69 1.63 2.81 0.06
N ARG A 70 1.64 1.89 1.03
CA ARG A 70 1.17 0.51 0.84
C ARG A 70 -0.30 0.35 1.18
N PHE A 71 -0.88 1.29 1.94
CA PHE A 71 -2.30 1.28 2.27
C PHE A 71 -2.77 2.67 2.74
N GLN A 72 -3.94 3.10 2.25
CA GLN A 72 -4.60 4.36 2.60
C GLN A 72 -5.98 4.06 3.22
N PRO A 73 -6.07 3.90 4.56
CA PRO A 73 -7.34 3.55 5.22
C PRO A 73 -8.43 4.61 5.04
N ASP A 74 -8.06 5.89 5.08
CA ASP A 74 -8.99 7.03 5.05
C ASP A 74 -8.92 7.82 3.73
N GLY A 75 -8.62 7.12 2.64
CA GLY A 75 -8.56 7.69 1.29
C GLY A 75 -7.24 8.40 0.95
N VAL A 76 -7.16 8.93 -0.27
CA VAL A 76 -5.90 9.40 -0.89
C VAL A 76 -5.24 10.56 -0.15
N HIS A 77 -5.99 11.37 0.60
CA HIS A 77 -5.47 12.48 1.41
C HIS A 77 -5.30 12.12 2.90
N GLY A 78 -5.76 10.92 3.29
CA GLY A 78 -5.64 10.39 4.65
C GLY A 78 -4.20 10.02 5.01
N CYS A 79 -4.01 9.54 6.23
CA CYS A 79 -2.72 9.00 6.66
C CYS A 79 -2.37 7.74 5.87
N SER A 80 -1.08 7.57 5.59
CA SER A 80 -0.55 6.29 5.12
C SER A 80 -0.41 5.35 6.30
N GLN A 81 -0.57 4.05 6.03
CA GLN A 81 -0.52 3.04 7.08
C GLN A 81 0.57 2.01 6.78
N VAL A 82 1.39 1.72 7.80
CA VAL A 82 2.36 0.63 7.73
C VAL A 82 1.63 -0.71 7.56
N LEU A 83 2.09 -1.51 6.59
CA LEU A 83 1.56 -2.83 6.28
C LEU A 83 2.67 -3.88 6.27
N ASP A 84 2.50 -4.94 7.08
CA ASP A 84 3.35 -6.13 7.02
C ASP A 84 2.87 -7.09 5.91
N HIS A 85 3.66 -7.20 4.85
CA HIS A 85 3.36 -8.07 3.71
C HIS A 85 3.53 -9.56 4.02
N SER A 86 4.24 -9.91 5.10
CA SER A 86 4.44 -11.31 5.52
C SER A 86 3.28 -11.88 6.35
N SER A 87 2.32 -11.01 6.70
CA SER A 87 1.15 -11.37 7.49
C SER A 87 0.20 -12.31 6.74
N PHE A 88 0.08 -12.16 5.41
CA PHE A 88 -0.70 -13.06 4.59
C PHE A 88 0.07 -14.36 4.28
N LYS A 89 -0.55 -15.50 4.57
CA LYS A 89 0.02 -16.83 4.28
C LYS A 89 -0.47 -17.29 2.91
N TRP A 90 0.36 -17.07 1.91
CA TRP A 90 0.15 -17.56 0.55
C TRP A 90 0.02 -19.09 0.52
N SER A 91 -0.91 -19.59 -0.28
CA SER A 91 -1.21 -21.02 -0.44
C SER A 91 -1.04 -21.50 -1.88
N ASP A 92 -0.43 -20.69 -2.73
CA ASP A 92 -0.32 -20.85 -4.18
C ASP A 92 1.14 -21.06 -4.63
N ASN A 93 2.01 -21.58 -3.76
CA ASN A 93 3.44 -21.76 -4.05
C ASN A 93 3.73 -22.63 -5.29
N GLU A 94 2.78 -23.48 -5.69
CA GLU A 94 2.88 -24.33 -6.90
C GLU A 94 2.38 -23.63 -8.18
N TRP A 95 1.77 -22.44 -8.06
CA TRP A 95 1.30 -21.67 -9.20
C TRP A 95 2.47 -21.02 -9.92
N LYS A 96 2.66 -21.36 -11.20
CA LYS A 96 3.76 -20.87 -12.06
C LYS A 96 3.32 -19.80 -13.06
N GLY A 97 2.09 -19.31 -12.96
CA GLY A 97 1.47 -18.45 -13.97
C GLY A 97 1.00 -19.22 -15.20
N LEU A 98 0.48 -18.49 -16.19
CA LEU A 98 0.15 -19.04 -17.49
C LEU A 98 1.44 -19.29 -18.29
N PRO A 99 1.66 -20.50 -18.84
CA PRO A 99 2.91 -20.85 -19.48
C PRO A 99 3.14 -20.12 -20.81
N LYS A 100 2.07 -19.73 -21.52
CA LYS A 100 2.15 -18.94 -22.75
C LYS A 100 0.96 -17.99 -22.87
N LEU A 101 1.22 -16.77 -23.35
CA LEU A 101 0.19 -15.75 -23.54
C LEU A 101 -0.88 -16.17 -24.57
N GLU A 102 -0.55 -17.00 -25.54
CA GLU A 102 -1.50 -17.53 -26.53
C GLU A 102 -2.63 -18.38 -25.91
N GLN A 103 -2.48 -18.81 -24.65
CA GLN A 103 -3.50 -19.55 -23.90
C GLN A 103 -4.39 -18.63 -23.04
N ALA A 104 -4.18 -17.32 -23.11
CA ALA A 104 -4.94 -16.37 -22.33
C ALA A 104 -6.33 -16.14 -22.95
N VAL A 105 -7.37 -16.46 -22.18
CA VAL A 105 -8.74 -15.99 -22.38
C VAL A 105 -8.98 -14.95 -21.29
N VAL A 106 -8.90 -13.69 -21.68
CA VAL A 106 -8.92 -12.55 -20.76
C VAL A 106 -10.34 -12.12 -20.45
N TYR A 107 -10.63 -11.91 -19.16
CA TYR A 107 -11.88 -11.34 -18.68
C TYR A 107 -11.59 -10.09 -17.86
N GLU A 108 -11.81 -8.91 -18.45
CA GLU A 108 -11.67 -7.66 -17.73
C GLU A 108 -12.79 -7.51 -16.69
N LEU A 109 -12.41 -7.24 -15.44
CA LEU A 109 -13.33 -7.12 -14.31
C LEU A 109 -13.13 -5.80 -13.58
N HIS A 110 -14.20 -5.04 -13.43
CA HIS A 110 -14.22 -3.87 -12.54
C HIS A 110 -14.71 -4.26 -11.14
N VAL A 111 -13.81 -4.30 -10.16
CA VAL A 111 -14.10 -4.79 -8.79
C VAL A 111 -15.29 -4.06 -8.16
N GLY A 112 -15.39 -2.74 -8.36
CA GLY A 112 -16.42 -1.90 -7.75
C GLY A 112 -17.84 -2.09 -8.30
N THR A 113 -18.02 -2.82 -9.41
CA THR A 113 -19.34 -3.01 -10.05
C THR A 113 -19.65 -4.45 -10.42
N PHE A 114 -18.65 -5.34 -10.40
CA PHE A 114 -18.83 -6.75 -10.73
C PHE A 114 -19.75 -7.49 -9.74
N THR A 115 -19.77 -7.05 -8.49
CA THR A 115 -20.71 -7.50 -7.45
C THR A 115 -21.40 -6.29 -6.83
N LYS A 116 -22.55 -6.51 -6.18
CA LYS A 116 -23.28 -5.43 -5.50
C LYS A 116 -22.45 -4.80 -4.38
N GLU A 117 -21.63 -5.60 -3.72
CA GLU A 117 -20.76 -5.19 -2.62
C GLU A 117 -19.53 -4.41 -3.09
N GLY A 118 -19.06 -4.63 -4.32
CA GLY A 118 -17.97 -3.86 -4.91
C GLY A 118 -16.59 -4.08 -4.25
N THR A 119 -16.32 -5.29 -3.71
CA THR A 119 -15.07 -5.59 -2.98
C THR A 119 -14.35 -6.83 -3.51
N PHE A 120 -13.04 -6.93 -3.29
CA PHE A 120 -12.27 -8.13 -3.62
C PHE A 120 -12.85 -9.40 -2.99
N LYS A 121 -13.31 -9.32 -1.73
CA LYS A 121 -13.90 -10.47 -1.02
C LYS A 121 -15.18 -10.99 -1.70
N ALA A 122 -15.98 -10.10 -2.27
CA ALA A 122 -17.19 -10.47 -3.00
C ALA A 122 -16.90 -11.09 -4.37
N VAL A 123 -15.73 -10.81 -4.98
CA VAL A 123 -15.30 -11.43 -6.24
C VAL A 123 -14.94 -12.91 -6.04
N ILE A 124 -14.32 -13.29 -4.91
CA ILE A 124 -13.82 -14.66 -4.64
C ILE A 124 -14.82 -15.77 -5.00
N PRO A 125 -16.08 -15.77 -4.52
CA PRO A 125 -17.04 -16.85 -4.85
C PRO A 125 -17.43 -16.91 -6.33
N LYS A 126 -17.10 -15.91 -7.15
CA LYS A 126 -17.37 -15.90 -8.59
C LYS A 126 -16.22 -16.46 -9.42
N LEU A 127 -15.02 -16.61 -8.85
CA LEU A 127 -13.85 -17.13 -9.57
C LEU A 127 -14.08 -18.54 -10.11
N GLU A 128 -14.82 -19.38 -9.37
CA GLU A 128 -15.15 -20.74 -9.82
C GLU A 128 -16.02 -20.73 -11.09
N TYR A 129 -17.03 -19.86 -11.15
CA TYR A 129 -17.85 -19.67 -12.34
C TYR A 129 -17.02 -19.18 -13.53
N LEU A 130 -16.17 -18.16 -13.33
CA LEU A 130 -15.32 -17.62 -14.40
C LEU A 130 -14.40 -18.69 -14.99
N ARG A 131 -13.80 -19.52 -14.13
CA ARG A 131 -12.91 -20.60 -14.57
C ARG A 131 -13.68 -21.75 -15.24
N ASN A 132 -14.69 -22.30 -14.56
CA ASN A 132 -15.26 -23.60 -14.93
C ASN A 132 -16.36 -23.48 -15.98
N GLU A 133 -17.20 -22.45 -15.90
CA GLU A 133 -18.35 -22.29 -16.80
C GLU A 133 -18.01 -21.42 -18.02
N LEU A 134 -17.23 -20.36 -17.82
CA LEU A 134 -16.82 -19.46 -18.92
C LEU A 134 -15.49 -19.85 -19.57
N GLY A 135 -14.63 -20.60 -18.88
CA GLY A 135 -13.31 -20.97 -19.39
C GLY A 135 -12.29 -19.82 -19.39
N VAL A 136 -12.50 -18.79 -18.56
CA VAL A 136 -11.55 -17.69 -18.38
C VAL A 136 -10.25 -18.20 -17.78
N THR A 137 -9.11 -17.75 -18.31
CA THR A 137 -7.79 -18.15 -17.82
C THR A 137 -6.99 -16.99 -17.23
N MET A 138 -7.41 -15.75 -17.46
CA MET A 138 -6.81 -14.53 -16.89
C MET A 138 -7.89 -13.48 -16.60
N ILE A 139 -7.83 -12.88 -15.41
CA ILE A 139 -8.67 -11.74 -14.98
C ILE A 139 -7.77 -10.51 -14.89
#